data_AF-A0A945ZDQ7-F1
#
_entry.id   AF-A0A945ZDQ7-F1
#
_cell.length_a   1.000
_cell.length_b   1.000
_cell.length_c   1.000
_cell.angle_alpha   90.00
_cell.angle_beta   90.00
_cell.angle_gamma   90.00
#
_symmetry.space_group_name_H-M   'P 1'
#
loop_
_entity.id
_entity.type
_entity.pdbx_description
1 polymer ?
#
loop_
_entity_poly.entity_id
_entity_poly.type
_entity_poly.pdbx_seq_one_letter_code
_entity_poly.pdbx_strand_id
1 'polypeptide(L)'
;MNNERLSLASLVVIFALAFWFYGDGPPDSENRRPDPPRRPQVAAVPSKPSSNSPALPPARPGDPGVLVELGAKHDSSGTAFSIGQGVWMTARHVVDGCAQLGILTGPRTATRAFDIRVHPNADLATFRSKVSTGPFGFETGPLRRGQEAFHFGYPKGKPGAVRSELMGRTTLKIRGRYNTREPVLVWVERDRVPASSGPLSGISGGPVVDRDGEVVGVHVAGSKRRGRNFTSAPSSIRDLVSATGLDFTAGRSALREILASENYVEIGRQLRKELRVAKVICDVA
;
A
#
# COMPACT_ATOMS: atom_id res chain seq x y z
N MET A 1 48.64 50.34 3.84
CA MET A 1 49.36 49.07 3.71
C MET A 1 48.98 48.19 4.89
N ASN A 2 48.17 47.19 4.56
CA ASN A 2 47.86 45.89 5.17
C ASN A 2 47.64 45.77 6.69
N ASN A 3 46.34 45.61 6.97
CA ASN A 3 45.69 45.12 8.17
C ASN A 3 45.97 43.64 8.46
N GLU A 4 45.77 43.35 9.73
CA GLU A 4 45.96 42.11 10.44
C GLU A 4 45.00 40.96 10.07
N ARG A 5 45.47 39.78 10.47
CA ARG A 5 44.95 38.42 10.32
C ARG A 5 43.53 38.25 10.87
N LEU A 6 42.68 37.49 10.16
CA LEU A 6 41.64 36.69 10.81
C LEU A 6 41.24 35.43 10.00
N SER A 7 41.43 34.30 10.68
CA SER A 7 40.86 32.95 10.59
C SER A 7 40.00 32.52 9.38
N LEU A 8 40.42 31.43 8.71
CA LEU A 8 39.59 30.62 7.81
C LEU A 8 38.91 29.48 8.57
N ALA A 9 37.58 29.55 8.71
CA ALA A 9 36.71 28.40 8.90
C ALA A 9 35.54 28.53 7.90
N SER A 10 35.40 27.57 7.00
CA SER A 10 34.37 27.47 5.96
C SER A 10 34.11 25.96 5.80
N LEU A 11 32.90 25.39 5.65
CA LEU A 11 31.67 25.82 5.02
C LEU A 11 30.54 24.93 5.57
N VAL A 12 29.47 25.49 6.15
CA VAL A 12 28.16 24.84 6.28
C VAL A 12 27.12 25.86 5.82
N VAL A 13 26.64 25.69 4.60
CA VAL A 13 25.60 26.56 4.02
C VAL A 13 24.23 25.95 4.33
N ILE A 14 23.53 26.63 5.22
CA ILE A 14 22.09 26.49 5.46
C ILE A 14 21.38 27.30 4.38
N PHE A 15 20.51 26.67 3.59
CA PHE A 15 19.54 27.38 2.76
C PHE A 15 18.16 27.30 3.41
N ALA A 16 17.81 28.38 4.10
CA ALA A 16 16.44 28.78 4.41
C ALA A 16 16.21 30.16 3.76
N LEU A 17 14.93 30.49 3.50
CA LEU A 17 14.34 31.67 2.83
C LEU A 17 13.85 31.34 1.41
N ALA A 18 12.62 31.69 1.01
CA ALA A 18 11.93 32.94 1.33
C ALA A 18 10.43 32.78 1.65
N PHE A 19 10.06 33.35 2.81
CA PHE A 19 8.76 33.99 3.02
C PHE A 19 8.84 35.39 2.40
N TRP A 20 7.84 35.77 1.61
CA TRP A 20 7.54 37.17 1.30
C TRP A 20 6.08 37.47 1.61
N PHE A 21 5.90 38.66 2.16
CA PHE A 21 4.76 39.24 2.86
C PHE A 21 3.65 39.74 1.94
N TYR A 22 2.42 39.73 2.46
CA TYR A 22 1.37 40.77 2.34
C TYR A 22 0.34 40.42 3.43
N GLY A 23 -0.11 41.24 4.37
CA GLY A 23 0.11 42.60 4.85
C GLY A 23 -0.89 42.78 6.00
N ASP A 24 -0.49 43.38 7.12
CA ASP A 24 -1.36 43.58 8.30
C ASP A 24 -2.44 44.64 8.02
N GLY A 25 -3.72 44.25 8.16
CA GLY A 25 -4.88 45.14 8.20
C GLY A 25 -5.51 45.18 9.60
N PRO A 26 -6.17 46.29 9.99
CA PRO A 26 -6.71 46.49 11.34
C PRO A 26 -7.92 45.56 11.65
N PRO A 27 -8.31 45.40 12.92
CA PRO A 27 -9.25 44.35 13.33
C PRO A 27 -10.70 44.72 13.02
N ASP A 28 -11.31 44.00 12.08
CA ASP A 28 -12.76 44.10 11.84
C ASP A 28 -13.53 43.36 12.94
N SER A 29 -14.32 44.13 13.67
CA SER A 29 -15.37 43.67 14.58
C SER A 29 -16.55 43.06 13.81
N GLU A 30 -17.13 42.01 14.42
CA GLU A 30 -18.52 41.54 14.22
C GLU A 30 -18.89 40.79 12.93
N ASN A 31 -18.63 39.47 12.90
CA ASN A 31 -19.60 38.46 12.47
C ASN A 31 -19.14 37.03 12.80
N ARG A 32 -19.43 36.53 14.01
CA ARG A 32 -19.30 35.09 14.30
C ARG A 32 -20.38 34.35 13.52
N ARG A 33 -19.97 33.61 12.49
CA ARG A 33 -20.81 32.52 11.94
C ARG A 33 -21.08 31.51 13.08
N PRO A 34 -22.31 31.03 13.27
CA PRO A 34 -22.57 29.98 14.26
C PRO A 34 -21.75 28.73 13.93
N ASP A 35 -21.19 28.08 14.95
CA ASP A 35 -20.57 26.77 14.78
C ASP A 35 -21.59 25.80 14.18
N PRO A 36 -21.19 24.97 13.19
CA PRO A 36 -22.09 23.96 12.66
C PRO A 36 -22.49 22.99 13.78
N PRO A 37 -23.74 22.51 13.80
CA PRO A 37 -24.21 21.60 14.84
C PRO A 37 -23.30 20.36 14.91
N ARG A 38 -22.89 20.02 16.13
CA ARG A 38 -22.06 18.85 16.43
C ARG A 38 -22.73 17.61 15.82
N ARG A 39 -22.07 17.00 14.84
CA ARG A 39 -22.56 15.78 14.18
C ARG A 39 -22.86 14.71 15.24
N PRO A 40 -24.04 14.07 15.23
CA PRO A 40 -24.31 12.96 16.14
C PRO A 40 -23.21 11.91 16.01
N GLN A 41 -22.71 11.41 17.14
CA GLN A 41 -21.80 10.28 17.14
C GLN A 41 -22.53 9.10 16.48
N VAL A 42 -22.07 8.70 15.30
CA VAL A 42 -22.55 7.48 14.65
C VAL A 42 -22.18 6.32 15.57
N ALA A 43 -23.19 5.65 16.12
CA ALA A 43 -23.00 4.44 16.92
C ALA A 43 -22.10 3.46 16.17
N ALA A 44 -21.19 2.80 16.89
CA ALA A 44 -20.28 1.82 16.33
C ALA A 44 -21.08 0.72 15.62
N VAL A 45 -20.89 0.58 14.31
CA VAL A 45 -21.49 -0.50 13.51
C VAL A 45 -20.79 -1.80 13.91
N PRO A 46 -21.51 -2.89 14.21
CA PRO A 46 -20.91 -4.16 14.61
C PRO A 46 -19.94 -4.70 13.55
N SER A 47 -18.81 -5.22 14.01
CA SER A 47 -17.59 -5.55 13.25
C SER A 47 -17.63 -6.88 12.49
N LYS A 48 -18.80 -7.45 12.21
CA LYS A 48 -18.93 -8.60 11.31
C LYS A 48 -19.99 -8.27 10.25
N PRO A 49 -19.67 -8.38 8.95
CA PRO A 49 -20.73 -8.57 7.97
C PRO A 49 -21.52 -9.78 8.42
N SER A 50 -22.83 -9.63 8.60
CA SER A 50 -23.69 -10.80 8.73
C SER A 50 -23.46 -11.71 7.51
N SER A 51 -23.64 -13.02 7.63
CA SER A 51 -23.68 -13.93 6.46
C SER A 51 -24.68 -13.46 5.39
N ASN A 52 -25.64 -12.61 5.77
CA ASN A 52 -26.63 -11.96 4.93
C ASN A 52 -26.15 -10.68 4.21
N SER A 53 -24.91 -10.21 4.46
CA SER A 53 -24.33 -9.11 3.70
C SER A 53 -24.13 -9.53 2.23
N PRO A 54 -24.61 -8.73 1.26
CA PRO A 54 -24.50 -9.10 -0.15
C PRO A 54 -23.05 -9.34 -0.57
N ALA A 55 -22.83 -10.45 -1.28
CA ALA A 55 -21.59 -10.67 -2.00
C ALA A 55 -21.37 -9.55 -3.02
N LEU A 56 -20.11 -9.18 -3.26
CA LEU A 56 -19.83 -8.20 -4.28
C LEU A 56 -20.16 -8.74 -5.68
N PRO A 57 -20.92 -8.00 -6.50
CA PRO A 57 -21.19 -8.42 -7.88
C PRO A 57 -19.89 -8.48 -8.70
N PRO A 58 -19.87 -9.23 -9.81
CA PRO A 58 -18.74 -9.21 -10.74
C PRO A 58 -18.52 -7.81 -11.32
N ALA A 59 -17.29 -7.50 -11.70
CA ALA A 59 -16.94 -6.21 -12.32
C ALA A 59 -17.63 -6.05 -13.68
N ARG A 60 -17.98 -4.80 -14.06
CA ARG A 60 -18.65 -4.49 -15.33
C ARG A 60 -17.89 -3.44 -16.16
N PRO A 61 -17.91 -3.49 -17.51
CA PRO A 61 -17.21 -2.53 -18.38
C PRO A 61 -17.57 -1.02 -18.22
N GLY A 62 -18.63 -0.68 -17.47
CA GLY A 62 -19.09 0.68 -17.22
C GLY A 62 -18.85 1.24 -15.82
N ASP A 63 -18.20 0.49 -14.91
CA ASP A 63 -18.03 0.96 -13.53
C ASP A 63 -17.25 2.29 -13.48
N PRO A 64 -17.67 3.27 -12.65
CA PRO A 64 -16.91 4.50 -12.43
C PRO A 64 -15.46 4.16 -12.12
N GLY A 65 -14.52 4.95 -12.63
CA GLY A 65 -13.10 4.65 -12.54
C GLY A 65 -12.31 5.65 -11.70
N VAL A 66 -11.21 5.18 -11.12
CA VAL A 66 -10.18 6.01 -10.50
C VAL A 66 -8.99 6.06 -11.44
N LEU A 67 -8.48 7.26 -11.71
CA LEU A 67 -7.29 7.45 -12.54
C LEU A 67 -6.03 7.57 -11.66
N VAL A 68 -4.99 6.84 -12.03
CA VAL A 68 -3.63 6.98 -11.50
C VAL A 68 -2.70 7.29 -12.65
N GLU A 69 -1.93 8.36 -12.53
CA GLU A 69 -0.94 8.77 -13.52
C GLU A 69 0.45 8.44 -12.99
N LEU A 70 1.21 7.70 -13.78
CA LEU A 70 2.57 7.28 -13.47
C LEU A 70 3.56 8.11 -14.29
N GLY A 71 4.32 8.96 -13.60
CA GLY A 71 5.47 9.64 -14.18
C GLY A 71 6.64 8.68 -14.46
N ALA A 72 7.76 9.27 -14.88
CA ALA A 72 9.02 8.56 -15.08
C ALA A 72 9.43 7.76 -13.83
N LYS A 73 10.16 6.67 -14.05
CA LYS A 73 10.63 5.84 -12.94
C LYS A 73 11.84 6.51 -12.29
N HIS A 74 11.85 6.50 -10.97
CA HIS A 74 12.94 6.96 -10.13
C HIS A 74 13.22 5.91 -9.05
N ASP A 75 14.34 6.08 -8.37
CA ASP A 75 14.65 5.32 -7.15
C ASP A 75 13.46 5.37 -6.21
N SER A 76 13.03 4.19 -5.79
CA SER A 76 11.79 4.06 -5.05
C SER A 76 11.82 2.84 -4.16
N SER A 77 10.89 2.81 -3.21
CA SER A 77 10.66 1.63 -2.41
C SER A 77 9.18 1.27 -2.39
N GLY A 78 8.92 -0.02 -2.21
CA GLY A 78 7.59 -0.58 -2.09
C GLY A 78 7.60 -1.73 -1.09
N THR A 79 6.54 -2.52 -1.15
CA THR A 79 6.38 -3.73 -0.35
C THR A 79 6.23 -4.93 -1.28
N ALA A 80 6.75 -6.08 -0.87
CA ALA A 80 6.47 -7.37 -1.49
C ALA A 80 6.15 -8.41 -0.42
N PHE A 81 5.51 -9.51 -0.82
CA PHE A 81 5.23 -10.64 0.08
C PHE A 81 5.47 -11.98 -0.60
N SER A 82 5.78 -12.99 0.21
CA SER A 82 6.05 -14.35 -0.26
C SER A 82 4.76 -15.05 -0.70
N ILE A 83 4.75 -15.60 -1.90
CA ILE A 83 3.65 -16.42 -2.44
C ILE A 83 4.10 -17.86 -2.72
N GLY A 84 5.38 -18.16 -2.57
CA GLY A 84 5.95 -19.48 -2.77
C GLY A 84 7.44 -19.49 -2.41
N GLN A 85 8.08 -20.65 -2.51
CA GLN A 85 9.50 -20.78 -2.19
C GLN A 85 10.37 -19.92 -3.12
N GLY A 86 10.87 -18.81 -2.58
CA GLY A 86 11.63 -17.80 -3.34
C GLY A 86 10.81 -17.05 -4.38
N VAL A 87 9.48 -17.09 -4.33
CA VAL A 87 8.58 -16.40 -5.25
C VAL A 87 7.83 -15.31 -4.49
N TRP A 88 7.89 -14.09 -5.01
CA TRP A 88 7.39 -12.90 -4.37
C TRP A 88 6.41 -12.16 -5.26
N MET A 89 5.40 -11.56 -4.65
CA MET A 89 4.42 -10.71 -5.32
C MET A 89 4.54 -9.26 -4.84
N THR A 90 4.30 -8.32 -5.74
CA THR A 90 4.27 -6.87 -5.49
C THR A 90 3.38 -6.17 -6.53
N ALA A 91 3.31 -4.84 -6.47
CA ALA A 91 2.62 -4.05 -7.48
C ALA A 91 3.53 -3.81 -8.70
N ARG A 92 2.96 -3.78 -9.90
CA ARG A 92 3.74 -3.57 -11.14
C ARG A 92 4.50 -2.25 -11.10
N HIS A 93 3.88 -1.16 -10.67
CA HIS A 93 4.54 0.15 -10.66
C HIS A 93 5.78 0.22 -9.74
N VAL A 94 5.91 -0.72 -8.79
CA VAL A 94 7.09 -0.84 -7.92
C VAL A 94 8.30 -1.35 -8.70
N VAL A 95 8.11 -2.26 -9.67
CA VAL A 95 9.20 -2.95 -10.39
C VAL A 95 9.36 -2.52 -11.85
N ASP A 96 8.31 -2.00 -12.46
CA ASP A 96 8.31 -1.54 -13.85
C ASP A 96 9.28 -0.35 -13.97
N GLY A 97 10.17 -0.40 -14.97
CA GLY A 97 11.25 0.58 -15.18
C GLY A 97 12.44 0.47 -14.21
N CYS A 98 12.54 -0.60 -13.43
CA CYS A 98 13.62 -0.81 -12.48
C CYS A 98 14.83 -1.48 -13.14
N ALA A 99 16.04 -0.93 -12.94
CA ALA A 99 17.28 -1.56 -13.39
C ALA A 99 17.71 -2.66 -12.41
N GLN A 100 17.65 -2.37 -11.10
CA GLN A 100 17.95 -3.33 -10.05
C GLN A 100 16.87 -3.33 -8.97
N LEU A 101 16.31 -4.50 -8.70
CA LEU A 101 15.34 -4.72 -7.65
C LEU A 101 15.98 -5.53 -6.52
N GLY A 102 15.76 -5.13 -5.27
CA GLY A 102 16.25 -5.84 -4.09
C GLY A 102 15.19 -5.97 -3.01
N ILE A 103 15.17 -7.12 -2.33
CA ILE A 103 14.44 -7.30 -1.08
C ILE A 103 15.36 -6.94 0.08
N LEU A 104 14.94 -6.01 0.93
CA LEU A 104 15.65 -5.67 2.14
C LEU A 104 15.53 -6.81 3.17
N THR A 105 16.65 -7.43 3.54
CA THR A 105 16.72 -8.53 4.52
C THR A 105 17.30 -8.10 5.87
N GLY A 106 17.80 -6.87 5.95
CA GLY A 106 18.33 -6.26 7.17
C GLY A 106 18.56 -4.75 6.98
N PRO A 107 19.07 -4.02 7.99
CA PRO A 107 19.12 -2.56 7.96
C PRO A 107 19.82 -1.94 6.74
N ARG A 108 20.82 -2.63 6.18
CA ARG A 108 21.59 -2.19 5.00
C ARG A 108 21.91 -3.33 4.05
N THR A 109 21.19 -4.45 4.16
CA THR A 109 21.41 -5.64 3.36
C THR A 109 20.19 -5.88 2.49
N ALA A 110 20.41 -5.98 1.18
CA ALA A 110 19.38 -6.32 0.22
C ALA A 110 19.81 -7.57 -0.56
N THR A 111 18.86 -8.48 -0.78
CA THR A 111 19.05 -9.62 -1.67
C THR A 111 18.44 -9.30 -3.03
N ARG A 112 19.24 -9.43 -4.08
CA ARG A 112 18.82 -9.15 -5.46
C ARG A 112 17.63 -10.01 -5.87
N ALA A 113 16.66 -9.36 -6.50
CA ALA A 113 15.55 -10.00 -7.18
C ALA A 113 15.89 -10.23 -8.66
N PHE A 114 15.28 -11.27 -9.24
CA PHE A 114 15.45 -11.69 -10.64
C PHE A 114 14.14 -12.29 -11.16
N ASP A 115 14.09 -12.70 -12.43
CA ASP A 115 12.89 -13.28 -13.08
C ASP A 115 11.62 -12.45 -12.86
N ILE A 116 11.72 -11.12 -13.03
CA ILE A 116 10.59 -10.22 -12.87
C ILE A 116 9.57 -10.50 -13.98
N ARG A 117 8.32 -10.75 -13.58
CA ARG A 117 7.17 -10.91 -14.48
C ARG A 117 6.09 -9.93 -14.09
N VAL A 118 5.69 -9.07 -15.03
CA VAL A 118 4.59 -8.12 -14.85
C VAL A 118 3.31 -8.69 -15.43
N HIS A 119 2.18 -8.44 -14.77
CA HIS A 119 0.88 -8.78 -15.33
C HIS A 119 0.58 -7.82 -16.50
N PRO A 120 0.09 -8.32 -17.65
CA PRO A 120 -0.13 -7.47 -18.83
C PRO A 120 -1.25 -6.44 -18.60
N ASN A 121 -2.28 -6.82 -17.84
CA ASN A 121 -3.53 -6.06 -17.72
C ASN A 121 -3.83 -5.57 -16.29
N ALA A 122 -2.89 -5.70 -15.34
CA ALA A 122 -3.09 -5.34 -13.94
C ALA A 122 -1.81 -4.76 -13.34
N ASP A 123 -1.93 -3.94 -12.30
CA ASP A 123 -0.81 -3.36 -11.56
C ASP A 123 -0.18 -4.38 -10.60
N LEU A 124 0.13 -5.58 -11.10
CA LEU A 124 0.72 -6.67 -10.35
C LEU A 124 2.00 -7.14 -11.01
N ALA A 125 2.94 -7.60 -10.19
CA ALA A 125 4.13 -8.27 -10.64
C ALA A 125 4.56 -9.36 -9.66
N THR A 126 5.26 -10.35 -10.20
CA THR A 126 6.01 -11.34 -9.42
C THR A 126 7.48 -11.27 -9.75
N PHE A 127 8.32 -11.74 -8.85
CA PHE A 127 9.74 -11.91 -9.08
C PHE A 127 10.28 -13.05 -8.21
N ARG A 128 11.52 -13.48 -8.47
CA ARG A 128 12.22 -14.47 -7.67
C ARG A 128 13.36 -13.86 -6.86
N SER A 129 13.67 -14.50 -5.75
CA SER A 129 14.81 -14.15 -4.89
C SER A 129 15.35 -15.39 -4.20
N LYS A 130 16.62 -15.32 -3.76
CA LYS A 130 17.21 -16.35 -2.89
C LYS A 130 16.59 -16.35 -1.49
N VAL A 131 15.88 -15.29 -1.11
CA VAL A 131 15.10 -15.25 0.14
C VAL A 131 13.86 -16.12 -0.02
N SER A 132 13.79 -17.21 0.73
CA SER A 132 12.66 -18.14 0.75
C SER A 132 12.06 -18.20 2.15
N THR A 133 10.74 -18.05 2.24
CA THR A 133 9.98 -18.07 3.50
C THR A 133 8.57 -18.61 3.24
N GLY A 134 7.82 -18.88 4.32
CA GLY A 134 6.46 -19.39 4.23
C GLY A 134 5.54 -18.50 3.37
N PRO A 135 4.82 -19.06 2.39
CA PRO A 135 3.95 -18.29 1.51
C PRO A 135 2.70 -17.81 2.26
N PHE A 136 2.02 -16.82 1.72
CA PHE A 136 0.63 -16.56 2.05
C PHE A 136 -0.30 -17.53 1.31
N GLY A 137 -1.42 -17.89 1.94
CA GLY A 137 -2.57 -18.42 1.24
C GLY A 137 -3.44 -17.32 0.63
N PHE A 138 -4.45 -17.72 -0.15
CA PHE A 138 -5.33 -16.81 -0.87
C PHE A 138 -6.79 -17.13 -0.58
N GLU A 139 -7.62 -16.10 -0.41
CA GLU A 139 -9.05 -16.26 -0.26
C GLU A 139 -9.66 -16.74 -1.59
N THR A 140 -10.44 -17.81 -1.52
CA THR A 140 -11.10 -18.44 -2.67
C THR A 140 -12.62 -18.23 -2.67
N GLY A 141 -13.19 -17.85 -1.52
CA GLY A 141 -14.58 -17.55 -1.31
C GLY A 141 -15.02 -16.16 -1.79
N PRO A 142 -16.33 -15.89 -1.72
CA PRO A 142 -16.89 -14.61 -2.14
C PRO A 142 -16.58 -13.49 -1.15
N LEU A 143 -16.02 -12.39 -1.66
CA LEU A 143 -15.80 -11.17 -0.89
C LEU A 143 -17.12 -10.43 -0.60
N ARG A 144 -17.28 -9.94 0.64
CA ARG A 144 -18.52 -9.32 1.12
C ARG A 144 -18.33 -7.86 1.51
N ARG A 145 -19.33 -7.01 1.23
CA ARG A 145 -19.31 -5.62 1.72
C ARG A 145 -19.24 -5.59 3.25
N GLY A 146 -18.44 -4.67 3.79
CA GLY A 146 -18.15 -4.53 5.21
C GLY A 146 -17.12 -5.53 5.74
N GLN A 147 -16.63 -6.47 4.92
CA GLN A 147 -15.59 -7.42 5.34
C GLN A 147 -14.33 -6.64 5.73
N GLU A 148 -13.80 -6.94 6.91
CA GLU A 148 -12.54 -6.35 7.36
C GLU A 148 -11.36 -6.98 6.66
N ALA A 149 -10.34 -6.16 6.43
CA ALA A 149 -9.04 -6.59 5.95
C ALA A 149 -7.90 -5.77 6.57
N PHE A 150 -6.71 -6.35 6.51
CA PHE A 150 -5.50 -5.82 7.09
C PHE A 150 -4.43 -5.70 6.01
N HIS A 151 -3.89 -4.51 5.85
CA HIS A 151 -2.83 -4.22 4.90
C HIS A 151 -1.50 -4.17 5.63
N PHE A 152 -0.51 -4.92 5.15
CA PHE A 152 0.84 -4.92 5.74
C PHE A 152 1.87 -4.39 4.76
N GLY A 153 2.80 -3.57 5.24
CA GLY A 153 3.91 -3.12 4.40
C GLY A 153 4.75 -2.02 5.01
N TYR A 154 5.25 -1.16 4.11
CA TYR A 154 6.22 -0.12 4.45
C TYR A 154 5.75 1.29 4.03
N PRO A 155 4.61 1.79 4.53
CA PRO A 155 4.21 3.18 4.28
C PRO A 155 5.32 4.15 4.74
N LYS A 156 5.64 5.11 3.88
CA LYS A 156 6.77 6.04 4.00
C LYS A 156 8.10 5.35 4.27
N GLY A 157 8.25 4.12 3.75
CA GLY A 157 9.46 3.32 3.91
C GLY A 157 9.68 2.76 5.30
N LYS A 158 8.72 2.91 6.23
CA LYS A 158 8.77 2.42 7.61
C LYS A 158 7.74 1.31 7.81
N PRO A 159 7.97 0.35 8.72
CA PRO A 159 6.97 -0.64 9.08
C PRO A 159 5.63 0.02 9.44
N GLY A 160 4.56 -0.31 8.71
CA GLY A 160 3.20 0.06 9.07
C GLY A 160 2.15 -1.01 8.72
N ALA A 161 0.95 -0.81 9.23
CA ALA A 161 -0.22 -1.64 9.00
C ALA A 161 -1.48 -0.76 8.93
N VAL A 162 -2.49 -1.22 8.21
CA VAL A 162 -3.77 -0.50 8.05
C VAL A 162 -4.91 -1.49 8.24
N ARG A 163 -5.93 -1.12 9.01
CA ARG A 163 -7.20 -1.85 9.08
C ARG A 163 -8.22 -1.14 8.21
N SER A 164 -8.97 -1.90 7.41
CA SER A 164 -9.96 -1.35 6.49
C SER A 164 -11.18 -2.25 6.36
N GLU A 165 -12.24 -1.72 5.74
CA GLU A 165 -13.45 -2.46 5.40
C GLU A 165 -13.75 -2.38 3.90
N LEU A 166 -14.22 -3.51 3.34
CA LEU A 166 -14.56 -3.62 1.93
C LEU A 166 -15.82 -2.82 1.60
N MET A 167 -15.66 -1.76 0.83
CA MET A 167 -16.78 -0.93 0.38
C MET A 167 -17.41 -1.46 -0.90
N GLY A 168 -16.60 -1.93 -1.85
CA GLY A 168 -17.08 -2.23 -3.20
C GLY A 168 -15.99 -2.60 -4.19
N ARG A 169 -16.34 -2.49 -5.48
CA ARG A 169 -15.44 -2.59 -6.63
C ARG A 169 -15.53 -1.31 -7.46
N THR A 170 -14.46 -1.03 -8.20
CA THR A 170 -14.37 0.05 -9.17
C THR A 170 -13.36 -0.33 -10.24
N THR A 171 -13.23 0.47 -11.29
CA THR A 171 -12.16 0.29 -12.26
C THR A 171 -10.98 1.20 -11.90
N LEU A 172 -9.77 0.65 -11.80
CA LEU A 172 -8.56 1.46 -11.81
C LEU A 172 -8.09 1.66 -13.25
N LYS A 173 -7.85 2.91 -13.62
CA LYS A 173 -7.24 3.31 -14.90
C LYS A 173 -5.85 3.82 -14.59
N ILE A 174 -4.84 3.24 -15.22
CA ILE A 174 -3.46 3.69 -15.09
C ILE A 174 -3.01 4.26 -16.43
N ARG A 175 -2.33 5.41 -16.37
CA ARG A 175 -1.74 6.09 -17.53
C ARG A 175 -0.29 6.46 -17.26
N GLY A 176 0.52 6.57 -18.31
CA GLY A 176 1.92 6.98 -18.22
C GLY A 176 2.86 5.86 -18.67
N ARG A 177 3.81 5.45 -17.82
CA ARG A 177 4.80 4.38 -18.11
C ARG A 177 4.18 3.11 -18.71
N TYR A 178 2.98 2.78 -18.27
CA TYR A 178 2.13 1.79 -18.92
C TYR A 178 0.68 2.26 -18.84
N ASN A 179 -0.14 1.68 -19.72
CA ASN A 179 -1.56 2.00 -19.79
C ASN A 179 -2.35 0.72 -19.55
N THR A 180 -3.18 0.71 -18.52
CA THR A 180 -4.05 -0.44 -18.24
C THR A 180 -5.37 0.00 -17.60
N ARG A 181 -6.35 -0.89 -17.67
CA ARG A 181 -7.64 -0.75 -17.02
C ARG A 181 -7.96 -2.08 -16.33
N GLU A 182 -8.01 -2.08 -15.01
CA GLU A 182 -8.23 -3.29 -14.22
C GLU A 182 -9.39 -3.13 -13.22
N PRO A 183 -10.11 -4.22 -12.89
CA PRO A 183 -11.00 -4.22 -11.74
C PRO A 183 -10.20 -4.17 -10.44
N VAL A 184 -10.59 -3.28 -9.52
CA VAL A 184 -10.00 -3.19 -8.18
C VAL A 184 -11.07 -3.22 -7.10
N LEU A 185 -10.69 -3.71 -5.93
CA LEU A 185 -11.50 -3.60 -4.72
C LEU A 185 -11.29 -2.21 -4.10
N VAL A 186 -12.35 -1.67 -3.49
CA VAL A 186 -12.31 -0.40 -2.78
C VAL A 186 -12.48 -0.67 -1.29
N TRP A 187 -11.48 -0.29 -0.52
CA TRP A 187 -11.44 -0.42 0.92
C TRP A 187 -11.54 0.96 1.58
N VAL A 188 -12.23 1.05 2.70
CA VAL A 188 -12.29 2.27 3.53
C VAL A 188 -11.45 2.03 4.77
N GLU A 189 -10.43 2.84 4.95
CA GLU A 189 -9.58 2.81 6.13
C GLU A 189 -10.37 3.09 7.40
N ARG A 190 -10.13 2.27 8.43
CA ARG A 190 -10.64 2.46 9.80
C ARG A 190 -9.59 3.05 10.70
N ASP A 191 -8.40 2.49 10.68
CA ASP A 191 -7.24 2.99 11.40
C ASP A 191 -5.94 2.51 10.75
N ARG A 192 -4.82 3.12 11.14
CA ARG A 192 -3.48 2.77 10.68
C ARG A 192 -2.47 2.92 11.79
N VAL A 193 -1.41 2.13 11.71
CA VAL A 193 -0.25 2.21 12.60
C VAL A 193 1.03 2.28 11.76
N PRO A 194 1.93 3.24 12.01
CA PRO A 194 1.77 4.37 12.93
C PRO A 194 0.67 5.34 12.45
N ALA A 195 0.00 5.97 13.42
CA ALA A 195 -0.97 7.02 13.14
C ALA A 195 -0.32 8.14 12.32
N SER A 196 -0.91 8.48 11.19
CA SER A 196 -0.41 9.53 10.31
C SER A 196 -1.52 10.04 9.41
N SER A 197 -1.44 11.33 9.07
CA SER A 197 -2.23 11.91 7.99
C SER A 197 -1.43 11.83 6.68
N GLY A 198 -2.12 11.61 5.56
CA GLY A 198 -1.50 11.62 4.23
C GLY A 198 -1.37 10.25 3.56
N PRO A 199 -0.61 10.17 2.44
CA PRO A 199 -0.61 9.00 1.58
C PRO A 199 0.18 7.84 2.20
N LEU A 200 -0.24 6.61 1.90
CA LEU A 200 0.45 5.38 2.30
C LEU A 200 1.61 5.00 1.34
N SER A 201 2.26 5.98 0.70
CA SER A 201 3.35 5.75 -0.28
C SER A 201 4.34 4.70 0.24
N GLY A 202 4.66 3.66 -0.53
CA GLY A 202 5.54 2.57 -0.10
C GLY A 202 4.83 1.33 0.47
N ILE A 203 3.54 1.43 0.83
CA ILE A 203 2.71 0.24 1.10
C ILE A 203 2.38 -0.54 -0.17
N SER A 204 2.50 0.10 -1.34
CA SER A 204 2.24 -0.51 -2.64
C SER A 204 2.94 -1.85 -2.81
N GLY A 205 2.19 -2.85 -3.29
CA GLY A 205 2.62 -4.23 -3.42
C GLY A 205 2.48 -5.06 -2.14
N GLY A 206 2.12 -4.44 -1.02
CA GLY A 206 1.87 -5.15 0.23
C GLY A 206 0.59 -5.99 0.19
N PRO A 207 0.55 -7.11 0.91
CA PRO A 207 -0.62 -7.98 0.95
C PRO A 207 -1.74 -7.29 1.74
N VAL A 208 -2.95 -7.57 1.29
CA VAL A 208 -4.19 -7.25 2.00
C VAL A 208 -4.84 -8.59 2.32
N VAL A 209 -4.95 -8.88 3.60
CA VAL A 209 -5.45 -10.17 4.09
C VAL A 209 -6.75 -10.00 4.87
N ASP A 210 -7.60 -11.01 4.85
CA ASP A 210 -8.78 -11.07 5.70
C ASP A 210 -8.43 -11.44 7.15
N ARG A 211 -9.48 -11.74 7.94
CA ARG A 211 -9.33 -12.15 9.34
C ARG A 211 -8.64 -13.50 9.52
N ASP A 212 -8.72 -14.37 8.52
CA ASP A 212 -8.09 -15.68 8.56
C ASP A 212 -6.64 -15.61 8.07
N GLY A 213 -6.17 -14.45 7.59
CA GLY A 213 -4.80 -14.27 7.10
C GLY A 213 -4.62 -14.69 5.64
N GLU A 214 -5.72 -14.91 4.93
CA GLU A 214 -5.73 -15.24 3.50
C GLU A 214 -5.68 -13.96 2.67
N VAL A 215 -4.90 -13.94 1.60
CA VAL A 215 -4.77 -12.77 0.73
C VAL A 215 -6.05 -12.56 -0.06
N VAL A 216 -6.68 -11.40 0.16
CA VAL A 216 -7.86 -10.91 -0.57
C VAL A 216 -7.52 -9.83 -1.60
N GLY A 217 -6.29 -9.31 -1.58
CA GLY A 217 -5.85 -8.25 -2.48
C GLY A 217 -4.37 -7.88 -2.34
N VAL A 218 -3.86 -7.12 -3.32
CA VAL A 218 -2.54 -6.47 -3.25
C VAL A 218 -2.75 -4.97 -3.32
N HIS A 219 -2.18 -4.20 -2.40
CA HIS A 219 -2.36 -2.75 -2.36
C HIS A 219 -1.68 -2.08 -3.56
N VAL A 220 -2.43 -1.38 -4.41
CA VAL A 220 -1.90 -0.76 -5.65
C VAL A 220 -2.06 0.77 -5.68
N ALA A 221 -3.10 1.30 -5.03
CA ALA A 221 -3.30 2.74 -4.99
C ALA A 221 -4.06 3.17 -3.72
N GLY A 222 -4.00 4.46 -3.41
CA GLY A 222 -4.78 5.07 -2.34
C GLY A 222 -5.25 6.47 -2.70
N SER A 223 -6.36 6.88 -2.12
CA SER A 223 -6.91 8.24 -2.23
C SER A 223 -7.09 8.82 -0.83
N LYS A 224 -6.41 9.94 -0.55
CA LYS A 224 -6.59 10.70 0.71
C LYS A 224 -8.06 11.06 0.93
N ARG A 225 -8.78 11.38 -0.15
CA ARG A 225 -10.19 11.76 -0.09
C ARG A 225 -11.01 10.55 0.37
N ARG A 226 -11.43 10.59 1.64
CA ARG A 226 -12.23 9.58 2.35
C ARG A 226 -11.48 8.31 2.74
N GLY A 227 -10.14 8.36 2.84
CA GLY A 227 -9.34 7.22 3.32
C GLY A 227 -9.56 5.94 2.50
N ARG A 228 -9.64 6.06 1.17
CA ARG A 228 -9.91 4.90 0.30
C ARG A 228 -8.62 4.27 -0.17
N ASN A 229 -8.54 2.95 -0.04
CA ASN A 229 -7.43 2.14 -0.54
C ASN A 229 -7.95 1.22 -1.66
N PHE A 230 -7.12 0.99 -2.67
CA PHE A 230 -7.45 0.19 -3.84
C PHE A 230 -6.50 -1.00 -3.95
N THR A 231 -7.06 -2.17 -4.19
CA THR A 231 -6.29 -3.40 -4.38
C THR A 231 -6.66 -4.06 -5.68
N SER A 232 -5.69 -4.68 -6.36
CA SER A 232 -6.00 -5.55 -7.50
C SER A 232 -6.98 -6.65 -7.08
N ALA A 233 -7.89 -7.00 -7.98
CA ALA A 233 -8.90 -8.01 -7.71
C ALA A 233 -8.29 -9.43 -7.60
N PRO A 234 -8.93 -10.35 -6.84
CA PRO A 234 -8.49 -11.74 -6.75
C PRO A 234 -8.32 -12.45 -8.09
N SER A 235 -9.10 -12.07 -9.12
CA SER A 235 -8.94 -12.60 -10.48
C SER A 235 -7.56 -12.28 -11.06
N SER A 236 -7.11 -11.02 -10.97
CA SER A 236 -5.79 -10.61 -11.47
C SER A 236 -4.65 -11.29 -10.69
N ILE A 237 -4.85 -11.53 -9.40
CA ILE A 237 -3.88 -12.26 -8.56
C ILE A 237 -3.81 -13.72 -9.03
N ARG A 238 -4.96 -14.38 -9.23
CA ARG A 238 -5.04 -15.76 -9.70
C ARG A 238 -4.35 -15.93 -11.05
N ASP A 239 -4.66 -15.05 -12.01
CA ASP A 239 -4.04 -15.07 -13.34
C ASP A 239 -2.51 -15.03 -13.25
N LEU A 240 -1.97 -14.14 -12.39
CA LEU A 240 -0.54 -14.00 -12.20
C LEU A 240 0.09 -15.19 -11.44
N VAL A 241 -0.57 -15.72 -10.41
CA VAL A 241 -0.11 -16.89 -9.65
C VAL A 241 -0.04 -18.11 -10.56
N SER A 242 -1.06 -18.36 -11.39
CA SER A 242 -1.06 -19.47 -12.34
C SER A 242 0.12 -19.40 -13.33
N ALA A 243 0.52 -18.20 -13.75
CA ALA A 243 1.69 -18.01 -14.61
C ALA A 243 3.04 -18.34 -13.94
N THR A 244 3.07 -18.48 -12.60
CA THR A 244 4.26 -18.91 -11.85
C THR A 244 4.37 -20.43 -11.68
N GLY A 245 3.33 -21.19 -12.06
CA GLY A 245 3.23 -22.62 -11.81
C GLY A 245 2.88 -23.00 -10.37
N LEU A 246 2.57 -22.02 -9.52
CA LEU A 246 2.09 -22.25 -8.15
C LEU A 246 0.59 -22.56 -8.14
N ASP A 247 0.18 -23.45 -7.24
CA ASP A 247 -1.23 -23.70 -6.98
C ASP A 247 -1.80 -22.63 -6.05
N PHE A 248 -2.77 -21.87 -6.58
CA PHE A 248 -3.49 -20.82 -5.85
C PHE A 248 -4.21 -21.34 -4.60
N THR A 249 -4.59 -22.62 -4.59
CA THR A 249 -5.35 -23.26 -3.51
C THR A 249 -4.48 -24.01 -2.49
N ALA A 250 -3.20 -24.21 -2.81
CA ALA A 250 -2.27 -24.94 -1.93
C ALA A 250 -1.76 -24.10 -0.75
N GLY A 251 -1.89 -22.77 -0.83
CA GLY A 251 -1.53 -21.89 0.27
C GLY A 251 -2.53 -22.01 1.42
N ARG A 252 -2.04 -22.26 2.63
CA ARG A 252 -2.82 -22.15 3.86
C ARG A 252 -2.52 -20.82 4.53
N SER A 253 -3.44 -20.38 5.39
CA SER A 253 -3.32 -19.19 6.20
C SER A 253 -1.89 -19.02 6.69
N ALA A 254 -1.39 -17.82 6.44
CA ALA A 254 -0.09 -17.43 6.95
C ALA A 254 -0.04 -17.43 8.47
N LEU A 255 -1.19 -17.35 9.13
CA LEU A 255 -1.28 -16.91 10.50
C LEU A 255 -1.72 -18.03 11.41
N ARG A 256 -1.19 -18.01 12.64
CA ARG A 256 -1.59 -18.93 13.71
C ARG A 256 -2.82 -18.43 14.48
N GLU A 257 -3.17 -17.16 14.27
CA GLU A 257 -4.18 -16.44 15.03
C GLU A 257 -5.09 -15.66 14.08
N ILE A 258 -6.36 -15.53 14.46
CA ILE A 258 -7.34 -14.71 13.75
C ILE A 258 -6.95 -13.24 13.90
N LEU A 259 -6.85 -12.54 12.78
CA LEU A 259 -6.60 -11.10 12.76
C LEU A 259 -7.81 -10.31 13.27
N ALA A 260 -7.52 -9.40 14.18
CA ALA A 260 -8.48 -8.50 14.79
C ALA A 260 -7.83 -7.12 15.08
N SER A 261 -8.64 -6.16 15.51
CA SER A 261 -8.18 -4.79 15.83
C SER A 261 -7.04 -4.73 16.84
N GLU A 262 -7.00 -5.69 17.75
CA GLU A 262 -6.11 -5.75 18.91
C GLU A 262 -4.75 -6.38 18.60
N ASN A 263 -4.66 -7.27 17.59
CA ASN A 263 -3.44 -8.06 17.34
C ASN A 263 -2.80 -7.83 15.97
N TYR A 264 -3.47 -7.18 15.03
CA TYR A 264 -2.97 -7.07 13.65
C TYR A 264 -1.61 -6.37 13.54
N VAL A 265 -1.31 -5.42 14.43
CA VAL A 265 -0.03 -4.72 14.46
C VAL A 265 1.11 -5.67 14.85
N GLU A 266 0.87 -6.53 15.84
CA GLU A 266 1.85 -7.52 16.30
C GLU A 266 2.10 -8.57 15.21
N ILE A 267 1.02 -9.10 14.64
CA ILE A 267 1.10 -10.04 13.53
C ILE A 267 1.88 -9.41 12.35
N GLY A 268 1.58 -8.17 11.98
CA GLY A 268 2.32 -7.46 10.95
C GLY A 268 3.81 -7.27 11.26
N ARG A 269 4.19 -7.12 12.53
CA ARG A 269 5.61 -7.11 12.95
C ARG A 269 6.25 -8.49 12.75
N GLN A 270 5.56 -9.56 13.16
CA GLN A 270 6.06 -10.92 13.01
C GLN A 270 6.23 -11.30 11.54
N LEU A 271 5.26 -10.98 10.69
CA LEU A 271 5.33 -11.21 9.24
C LEU A 271 6.56 -10.54 8.60
N ARG A 272 6.96 -9.36 9.07
CA ARG A 272 8.17 -8.67 8.59
C ARG A 272 9.45 -9.27 9.16
N LYS A 273 9.43 -9.69 10.42
CA LYS A 273 10.56 -10.38 11.07
C LYS A 273 10.88 -11.72 10.38
N GLU A 274 9.85 -12.45 9.97
CA GLU A 274 9.95 -13.71 9.21
C GLU A 274 10.21 -13.51 7.71
N LEU A 275 10.38 -12.25 7.26
CA LEU A 275 10.53 -11.86 5.87
C LEU A 275 9.38 -12.35 4.97
N ARG A 276 8.18 -12.54 5.49
CA ARG A 276 7.00 -12.89 4.69
C ARG A 276 6.39 -11.68 4.01
N VAL A 277 6.53 -10.53 4.66
CA VAL A 277 6.31 -9.20 4.08
C VAL A 277 7.63 -8.44 4.17
N ALA A 278 8.13 -7.93 3.06
CA ALA A 278 9.43 -7.28 3.02
C ALA A 278 9.40 -5.97 2.24
N LYS A 279 10.31 -5.06 2.60
CA LYS A 279 10.52 -3.82 1.85
C LYS A 279 11.31 -4.17 0.60
N VAL A 280 10.86 -3.67 -0.54
CA VAL A 280 11.62 -3.74 -1.79
C VAL A 280 12.17 -2.37 -2.14
N ILE A 281 13.38 -2.36 -2.68
CA ILE A 281 14.04 -1.17 -3.20
C ILE A 281 14.22 -1.35 -4.69
N CYS A 282 13.92 -0.29 -5.43
CA CYS A 282 14.15 -0.20 -6.84
C CYS A 282 15.18 0.90 -7.09
N ASP A 283 16.22 0.53 -7.84
CA ASP A 283 17.27 1.41 -8.34
C ASP A 283 17.12 1.51 -9.87
N VAL A 284 17.18 2.73 -10.39
CA VAL A 284 17.09 3.01 -11.85
C VAL A 284 18.44 3.28 -12.49
N ALA A 285 19.53 3.30 -11.71
CA ALA A 285 20.88 3.56 -12.16
C ALA A 285 21.53 2.37 -12.90
#